data_AF-A0A2T9JGQ0-F1
#
_entry.id   AF-A0A2T9JGQ0-F1
#
_cell.length_a   1.000
_cell.length_b   1.000
_cell.length_c   1.000
_cell.angle_alpha   90.00
_cell.angle_beta   90.00
_cell.angle_gamma   90.00
#
_symmetry.space_group_name_H-M   'P 1'
#
loop_
_entity.id
_entity.type
_entity.pdbx_description
1 polymer ?
#
loop_
_entity_poly.entity_id
_entity_poly.type
_entity_poly.pdbx_seq_one_letter_code
_entity_poly.pdbx_strand_id
1 'polypeptide(L)'
;MSILPIQALDAAAVDPALARAVQPTTIPTAASRAPEASFSRLLAEGVDGVNDKLIAAEDMATAFALDDSVPLHQVTYALEEARLSFELALQVRARLVEAYQELSRMQL
;
A
#
# COMPACT_ATOMS: atom_id res chain seq x y z
N MET A 1 -48.93 -54.66 15.58
CA MET A 1 -49.73 -54.32 14.39
C MET A 1 -50.08 -52.86 14.49
N SER A 2 -49.57 -52.07 13.54
CA SER A 2 -49.89 -50.67 13.23
C SER A 2 -49.36 -49.57 14.18
N ILE A 3 -48.12 -49.19 13.90
CA ILE A 3 -47.44 -47.92 14.22
C ILE A 3 -48.09 -46.77 13.42
N LEU A 4 -48.27 -45.62 14.08
CA LEU A 4 -48.84 -44.39 13.52
C LEU A 4 -47.90 -43.76 12.46
N PRO A 5 -48.41 -43.29 11.31
CA PRO A 5 -47.60 -42.48 10.39
C PRO A 5 -47.46 -41.05 10.91
N ILE A 6 -46.23 -40.55 10.93
CA ILE A 6 -45.91 -39.14 11.18
C ILE A 6 -46.45 -38.33 9.99
N GLN A 7 -47.39 -37.42 10.27
CA GLN A 7 -47.92 -36.46 9.30
C GLN A 7 -46.75 -35.59 8.79
N ALA A 8 -46.55 -35.55 7.48
CA ALA A 8 -45.65 -34.59 6.85
C ALA A 8 -46.19 -33.18 7.13
N LEU A 9 -45.34 -32.30 7.68
CA LEU A 9 -45.65 -30.88 7.76
C LEU A 9 -45.89 -30.36 6.33
N ASP A 10 -47.10 -29.85 6.13
CA ASP A 10 -47.54 -29.15 4.94
C ASP A 10 -46.60 -27.98 4.63
N ALA A 11 -45.82 -28.11 3.56
CA ALA A 11 -44.88 -27.10 3.08
C ALA A 11 -45.62 -26.03 2.23
N ALA A 12 -46.75 -25.51 2.73
CA ALA A 12 -47.64 -24.63 1.97
C ALA A 12 -48.01 -23.33 2.69
N ALA A 13 -47.11 -22.79 3.53
CA ALA A 13 -47.22 -21.43 4.05
C ALA A 13 -45.85 -20.75 4.11
N VAL A 14 -45.19 -20.62 2.95
CA VAL A 14 -44.04 -19.73 2.82
C VAL A 14 -44.59 -18.40 2.31
N ASP A 15 -44.75 -17.43 3.20
CA ASP A 15 -45.18 -16.07 2.86
C ASP A 15 -44.33 -15.50 1.72
N PRO A 16 -44.93 -15.02 0.61
CA PRO A 16 -44.19 -14.46 -0.53
C PRO A 16 -43.45 -13.16 -0.20
N ALA A 17 -43.63 -12.63 1.02
CA ALA A 17 -42.89 -11.49 1.54
C ALA A 17 -41.40 -11.80 1.82
N LEU A 18 -41.05 -13.06 2.14
CA LEU A 18 -39.67 -13.45 2.43
C LEU A 18 -38.82 -13.67 1.17
N ALA A 19 -39.46 -13.91 0.01
CA ALA A 19 -38.76 -14.08 -1.27
C ALA A 19 -38.19 -12.77 -1.85
N ARG A 20 -38.62 -11.60 -1.35
CA ARG A 20 -38.16 -10.29 -1.84
C ARG A 20 -36.89 -9.78 -1.15
N ALA A 21 -36.47 -10.43 -0.07
CA ALA A 21 -35.28 -10.09 0.72
C ALA A 21 -33.96 -10.65 0.14
N VAL A 22 -34.03 -11.44 -0.94
CA VAL A 22 -32.85 -11.96 -1.65
C VAL A 22 -32.85 -11.45 -3.09
N GLN A 23 -32.97 -10.12 -3.25
CA GLN A 23 -32.41 -9.51 -4.45
C GLN A 23 -30.90 -9.44 -4.25
N PRO A 24 -30.08 -9.96 -5.17
CA PRO A 24 -28.67 -9.65 -5.16
C PRO A 24 -28.57 -8.14 -5.35
N THR A 25 -28.28 -7.42 -4.26
CA THR A 25 -27.84 -6.03 -4.34
C THR A 25 -26.64 -6.06 -5.26
N THR A 26 -26.84 -5.63 -6.49
CA THR A 26 -25.76 -5.28 -7.40
C THR A 26 -25.04 -4.15 -6.71
N ILE A 27 -23.97 -4.49 -6.01
CA ILE A 27 -23.01 -3.51 -5.53
C ILE A 27 -22.61 -2.76 -6.79
N PRO A 28 -22.88 -1.45 -6.92
CA PRO A 28 -22.32 -0.71 -8.02
C PRO A 28 -20.82 -0.86 -7.87
N THR A 29 -20.21 -1.64 -8.77
CA THR A 29 -18.80 -1.49 -9.09
C THR A 29 -18.70 -0.10 -9.72
N ALA A 30 -18.73 0.92 -8.88
CA ALA A 30 -17.93 2.09 -9.13
C ALA A 30 -16.53 1.50 -9.30
N ALA A 31 -16.11 1.38 -10.55
CA ALA A 31 -14.70 1.36 -10.86
C ALA A 31 -14.18 2.66 -10.25
N SER A 32 -13.79 2.57 -8.97
CA SER A 32 -12.90 3.53 -8.36
C SER A 32 -11.71 3.44 -9.27
N ARG A 33 -11.63 4.37 -10.22
CA ARG A 33 -10.40 4.72 -10.92
C ARG A 33 -9.47 5.04 -9.78
N ALA A 34 -8.77 4.02 -9.28
CA ALA A 34 -7.62 4.20 -8.43
C ALA A 34 -6.81 5.24 -9.19
N PRO A 35 -6.50 6.40 -8.59
CA PRO A 35 -5.81 7.44 -9.32
C PRO A 35 -4.49 6.82 -9.76
N GLU A 36 -4.35 6.52 -11.06
CA GLU A 36 -3.17 5.85 -11.62
C GLU A 36 -1.88 6.64 -11.35
N ALA A 37 -2.03 7.88 -10.89
CA ALA A 37 -0.98 8.75 -10.43
C ALA A 37 -0.62 8.62 -8.93
N SER A 38 -1.16 7.67 -8.15
CA SER A 38 -0.89 7.62 -6.69
C SER A 38 0.49 7.06 -6.36
N PHE A 39 0.83 5.90 -6.91
CA PHE A 39 2.11 5.24 -6.63
C PHE A 39 3.29 5.97 -7.29
N SER A 40 3.13 6.44 -8.53
CA SER A 40 4.18 7.20 -9.22
C SER A 40 4.49 8.53 -8.52
N ARG A 41 3.46 9.22 -8.00
CA ARG A 41 3.67 10.41 -7.15
C ARG A 41 4.37 10.06 -5.84
N LEU A 42 3.92 9.03 -5.14
CA LEU A 42 4.58 8.59 -3.90
C LEU A 42 6.05 8.23 -4.12
N LEU A 43 6.36 7.57 -5.25
CA LEU A 43 7.72 7.24 -5.62
C LEU A 43 8.54 8.50 -5.94
N ALA A 44 7.99 9.45 -6.69
CA ALA A 44 8.65 10.72 -6.98
C ALA A 44 8.93 11.51 -5.70
N GLU A 45 7.92 11.67 -4.85
CA GLU A 45 8.04 12.30 -3.52
C GLU A 45 9.08 11.57 -2.64
N GLY A 46 9.15 10.24 -2.72
CA GLY A 46 10.15 9.46 -2.01
C GLY A 46 11.58 9.70 -2.52
N VAL A 47 11.77 9.84 -3.83
CA VAL A 47 13.07 10.16 -4.43
C VAL A 47 13.50 11.58 -4.05
N ASP A 48 12.59 12.54 -4.14
CA ASP A 48 12.83 13.93 -3.72
C ASP A 48 13.18 13.99 -2.23
N GLY A 49 12.44 13.26 -1.38
CA GLY A 49 12.71 13.20 0.05
C GLY A 49 14.05 12.55 0.40
N VAL A 50 14.56 11.61 -0.40
CA VAL A 50 15.92 11.06 -0.22
C VAL A 50 16.97 12.10 -0.58
N ASN A 51 16.76 12.84 -1.67
CA ASN A 51 17.65 13.93 -2.08
C ASN A 51 17.72 15.03 -1.01
N ASP A 52 16.57 15.45 -0.47
CA ASP A 52 16.51 16.47 0.57
C ASP A 52 17.29 16.06 1.83
N LYS A 53 17.21 14.77 2.21
CA LYS A 53 17.97 14.24 3.35
C LYS A 53 19.48 14.21 3.09
N LEU A 54 19.90 13.87 1.85
CA LEU A 54 21.30 13.91 1.46
C LEU A 54 21.86 15.33 1.54
N ILE A 55 21.14 16.32 0.99
CA ILE A 55 21.53 17.73 1.06
C ILE A 55 21.59 18.21 2.51
N ALA A 56 20.56 17.91 3.32
CA ALA A 56 20.54 18.30 4.72
C ALA A 56 21.73 17.72 5.51
N ALA A 57 22.10 16.46 5.24
CA ALA A 57 23.25 15.83 5.86
C ALA A 57 24.58 16.48 5.44
N GLU A 58 24.73 16.82 4.15
CA GLU A 58 25.91 17.53 3.62
C GLU A 58 26.03 18.94 4.21
N ASP A 59 24.91 19.67 4.30
CA ASP A 59 24.85 21.02 4.87
C ASP A 59 25.24 20.99 6.36
N MET A 60 24.70 20.04 7.13
CA MET A 60 25.05 19.87 8.55
C MET A 60 26.52 19.49 8.74
N ALA A 61 27.05 18.59 7.90
CA ALA A 61 28.46 18.20 7.96
C ALA A 61 29.38 19.38 7.62
N THR A 62 29.01 20.17 6.61
CA THR A 62 29.74 21.36 6.20
C THR A 62 29.69 22.44 7.28
N ALA A 63 28.51 22.69 7.85
CA ALA A 63 28.32 23.65 8.94
C ALA A 63 29.15 23.29 10.17
N PHE A 64 29.18 22.01 10.57
CA PHE A 64 30.03 21.54 11.66
C PHE A 64 31.53 21.70 11.38
N ALA A 65 31.97 21.49 10.14
CA ALA A 65 33.37 21.69 9.76
C ALA A 65 33.80 23.17 9.75
N LEU A 66 32.85 24.09 9.50
CA LEU A 66 33.07 25.53 9.46
C LEU A 66 32.96 26.18 10.84
N ASP A 67 32.05 25.70 11.67
CA ASP A 67 31.76 26.24 13.00
C ASP A 67 31.30 25.11 13.95
N ASP A 68 32.02 24.95 15.05
CA ASP A 68 31.79 23.91 16.07
C ASP A 68 30.52 24.18 16.91
N SER A 69 29.73 25.18 16.52
CA SER A 69 28.42 25.51 17.11
C SER A 69 27.33 24.50 16.76
N VAL A 70 27.51 23.68 15.71
CA VAL A 70 26.56 22.61 15.36
C VAL A 70 26.83 21.40 16.27
N PRO A 71 25.84 20.91 17.04
CA PRO A 71 26.07 19.74 17.87
C PRO A 71 26.35 18.49 17.01
N LEU A 72 27.48 17.83 17.22
CA LEU A 72 27.91 16.64 16.48
C LEU A 72 26.83 15.56 16.35
N HIS A 73 26.02 15.36 17.40
CA HIS A 73 24.95 14.36 17.39
C HIS A 73 23.88 14.61 16.32
N GLN A 74 23.62 15.88 15.96
CA GLN A 74 22.67 16.24 14.91
C GLN A 74 23.23 15.90 13.54
N VAL A 75 24.52 16.17 13.31
CA VAL A 75 25.22 15.82 12.06
C VAL A 75 25.20 14.31 11.86
N THR A 76 25.56 13.53 12.90
CA THR A 76 25.54 12.07 12.81
C THR A 76 24.13 11.54 12.61
N TYR A 77 23.11 12.15 13.23
CA TYR A 77 21.72 11.75 13.03
C TYR A 77 21.27 11.97 11.58
N ALA A 78 21.54 13.15 11.02
CA ALA A 78 21.21 13.46 9.64
C ALA A 78 21.93 12.53 8.64
N LEU A 79 23.21 12.24 8.89
CA LEU A 79 23.98 11.29 8.08
C LEU A 79 23.38 9.87 8.10
N GLU A 80 23.02 9.36 9.28
CA GLU A 80 22.39 8.05 9.41
C GLU A 80 20.99 8.02 8.77
N GLU A 81 20.21 9.09 8.93
CA GLU A 81 18.90 9.19 8.30
C GLU A 81 19.00 9.19 6.77
N ALA A 82 19.93 9.97 6.21
CA ALA A 82 20.19 10.03 4.78
C ALA A 82 20.64 8.66 4.25
N ARG A 83 21.56 8.00 4.97
CA ARG A 83 22.03 6.64 4.64
C ARG A 83 20.90 5.64 4.58
N LEU A 84 20.09 5.52 5.64
CA LEU A 84 18.99 4.56 5.71
C LEU A 84 17.94 4.83 4.62
N SER A 85 17.65 6.11 4.36
CA SER A 85 16.70 6.52 3.31
C SER A 85 17.22 6.15 1.92
N PHE A 86 18.52 6.33 1.67
CA PHE A 86 19.15 5.92 0.42
C PHE A 86 19.19 4.40 0.24
N GLU A 87 19.51 3.65 1.29
CA GLU A 87 19.47 2.18 1.27
C GLU A 87 18.07 1.67 0.92
N LEU A 88 17.02 2.27 1.49
CA LEU A 88 15.63 1.98 1.14
C LEU A 88 15.35 2.32 -0.33
N ALA A 89 15.79 3.47 -0.83
CA ALA A 89 15.59 3.88 -2.22
C ALA A 89 16.22 2.89 -3.21
N LEU A 90 17.40 2.37 -2.91
CA LEU A 90 18.05 1.32 -3.70
C LEU A 90 17.22 0.02 -3.73
N GLN A 91 16.65 -0.37 -2.59
CA GLN A 91 15.77 -1.54 -2.52
C GLN A 91 14.52 -1.36 -3.37
N VAL A 92 13.87 -0.20 -3.28
CA VAL A 92 12.69 0.11 -4.10
C VAL A 92 13.04 0.09 -5.59
N ARG A 93 14.15 0.73 -5.98
CA ARG A 93 14.66 0.71 -7.36
C ARG A 93 14.86 -0.72 -7.87
N ALA A 94 15.51 -1.58 -7.07
CA ALA A 94 15.72 -2.98 -7.44
C ALA A 94 14.39 -3.70 -7.68
N ARG A 95 13.42 -3.53 -6.77
CA ARG A 95 12.09 -4.15 -6.89
C ARG A 95 11.30 -3.67 -8.09
N LEU A 96 11.42 -2.40 -8.46
CA LEU A 96 10.78 -1.85 -9.65
C LEU A 96 11.36 -2.45 -10.93
N VAL A 97 12.68 -2.59 -10.99
CA VAL A 97 13.37 -3.21 -12.12
C VAL A 97 13.00 -4.69 -12.24
N GLU A 98 12.96 -5.42 -11.13
CA GLU A 98 12.51 -6.82 -11.07
C GLU A 98 11.07 -6.97 -11.55
N ALA A 99 10.14 -6.14 -11.06
CA ALA A 99 8.74 -6.16 -11.44
C ALA A 99 8.54 -5.88 -12.95
N TYR A 100 9.29 -4.93 -13.50
CA TYR A 100 9.27 -4.65 -14.94
C TYR A 100 9.76 -5.85 -15.76
N GLN A 101 10.88 -6.46 -15.35
CA GLN A 101 11.41 -7.64 -16.03
C GLN A 101 10.45 -8.81 -15.98
N GLU A 102 9.76 -9.02 -14.86
CA GLU A 102 8.78 -10.09 -14.71
C GLU A 102 7.57 -9.90 -15.63
N LEU A 103 7.02 -8.69 -15.68
CA LEU A 103 5.93 -8.35 -16.59
C LEU A 103 6.32 -8.59 -18.06
N SER A 104 7.55 -8.24 -18.43
CA SER A 104 8.07 -8.47 -19.78
C SER A 104 8.23 -9.96 -20.11
N ARG A 105 8.57 -10.81 -19.13
CA ARG A 105 8.69 -12.26 -19.32
C ARG A 105 7.34 -12.96 -19.45
N MET A 106 6.29 -12.44 -18.82
CA MET A 106 4.93 -12.99 -18.93
C MET A 106 4.26 -12.70 -20.29
N GLN A 107 4.72 -11.68 -21.02
CA GLN A 107 4.09 -11.21 -22.27
C GLN A 107 4.76 -11.75 -23.55
N LEU A 108 5.88 -12.48 -23.43
CA LEU A 108 6.54 -13.23 -24.51
C LEU A 108 6.08 -14.69 -24.47
#